data_AF-A0AAV0RTP1-F1
#
_entry.id   AF-A0AAV0RTP1-F1
#
_cell.length_a   1.000
_cell.length_b   1.000
_cell.length_c   1.000
_cell.angle_alpha   90.00
_cell.angle_beta   90.00
_cell.angle_gamma   90.00
#
_symmetry.space_group_name_H-M   'P 1'
#
loop_
_entity.id
_entity.type
_entity.pdbx_description
1 polymer ?
#
loop_
_entity_poly.entity_id
_entity_poly.type
_entity_poly.pdbx_seq_one_letter_code
_entity_poly.pdbx_strand_id
1 'polypeptide(L)'
;MYLDEISSRYTAETYSLLKHNCNNFSNEVAQFLVGACIPDYILQLPNEVMSSPMGSLILPMIQNLESTLRAGAVPQAPQFRPTLSSQQAQTANTSAANGALSSSGQAASEESGDKIMSENKTLSVNTVPPAIEPSKSEKRASVADPLGDARSKVQDEISQEFAAIMAQGTVRASEAAALATRRVMQRYGSLNVASPRS
;
A
#
# COMPACT_ATOMS: atom_id res chain seq x y z
N MET A 1 -37.68 -6.60 6.02
CA MET A 1 -37.04 -5.39 5.43
C MET A 1 -35.96 -5.88 4.48
N TYR A 2 -35.75 -5.27 3.31
CA TYR A 2 -34.83 -5.81 2.29
C TYR A 2 -33.43 -6.17 2.81
N LEU A 3 -32.88 -5.38 3.74
CA LEU A 3 -31.58 -5.69 4.36
C LEU A 3 -31.55 -7.02 5.12
N ASP A 4 -32.68 -7.41 5.72
CA ASP A 4 -32.82 -8.70 6.41
C ASP A 4 -32.81 -9.86 5.41
N GLU A 5 -33.44 -9.68 4.25
CA GLU A 5 -33.50 -10.69 3.17
C GLU A 5 -32.12 -10.97 2.56
N ILE A 6 -31.29 -9.92 2.41
CA ILE A 6 -29.95 -10.06 1.80
C ILE A 6 -28.85 -10.35 2.83
N SER A 7 -29.14 -10.24 4.13
CA SER A 7 -28.17 -10.41 5.22
C SER A 7 -27.41 -11.74 5.16
N SER A 8 -28.12 -12.83 4.81
CA SER A 8 -27.56 -14.17 4.67
C SER A 8 -26.52 -14.30 3.54
N ARG A 9 -26.58 -13.42 2.53
CA ARG A 9 -25.62 -13.37 1.42
C ARG A 9 -24.39 -12.52 1.76
N TYR A 10 -24.57 -11.51 2.60
CA TYR A 10 -23.52 -10.56 2.99
C TYR A 10 -23.06 -10.79 4.43
N THR A 11 -22.27 -11.85 4.64
CA THR A 11 -21.71 -12.22 5.95
C THR A 11 -20.19 -12.04 5.96
N ALA A 12 -19.59 -12.08 7.16
CA ALA A 12 -18.13 -12.14 7.27
C ALA A 12 -17.53 -13.37 6.56
N GLU A 13 -18.29 -14.47 6.45
CA GLU A 13 -17.81 -15.67 5.77
C GLU A 13 -17.82 -15.54 4.24
N THR A 14 -18.79 -14.82 3.67
CA THR A 14 -18.92 -14.62 2.21
C THR A 14 -18.18 -13.39 1.71
N TYR A 15 -17.69 -12.53 2.61
CA TYR A 15 -16.96 -11.33 2.26
C TYR A 15 -15.65 -11.66 1.52
N SER A 16 -15.50 -11.10 0.32
CA SER A 16 -14.25 -11.13 -0.44
C SER A 16 -13.91 -9.74 -0.95
N LEU A 17 -12.67 -9.29 -0.71
CA LEU A 17 -12.22 -7.95 -1.09
C LEU A 17 -12.32 -7.70 -2.59
N LEU A 18 -12.11 -8.74 -3.41
CA LEU A 18 -12.05 -8.61 -4.86
C LEU A 18 -13.39 -8.88 -5.55
N LYS A 19 -14.24 -9.73 -4.98
CA LYS A 19 -15.44 -10.26 -5.67
C LYS A 19 -16.75 -10.00 -4.96
N HIS A 20 -16.73 -9.78 -3.64
CA HIS A 20 -17.94 -9.67 -2.84
C HIS A 20 -17.72 -8.74 -1.63
N ASN A 21 -17.59 -7.46 -1.93
CA ASN A 21 -17.22 -6.41 -0.97
C ASN A 21 -18.35 -5.37 -0.79
N CYS A 22 -18.05 -4.28 -0.07
CA CYS A 22 -18.97 -3.19 0.18
C CYS A 22 -19.54 -2.53 -1.10
N ASN A 23 -18.80 -2.52 -2.21
CA ASN A 23 -19.28 -1.95 -3.47
C ASN A 23 -20.38 -2.83 -4.09
N ASN A 24 -20.24 -4.15 -4.00
CA ASN A 24 -21.24 -5.11 -4.48
C ASN A 24 -22.54 -4.98 -3.66
N PHE A 25 -22.40 -4.92 -2.34
CA PHE A 25 -23.51 -4.64 -1.42
C PHE A 25 -24.22 -3.33 -1.76
N SER A 26 -23.44 -2.25 -1.91
CA SER A 26 -23.98 -0.92 -2.21
C SER A 26 -24.70 -0.89 -3.56
N ASN A 27 -24.19 -1.63 -4.55
CA ASN A 27 -24.83 -1.75 -5.86
C ASN A 27 -26.19 -2.44 -5.77
N GLU A 28 -26.30 -3.57 -5.06
CA GLU A 28 -27.58 -4.27 -4.88
C GLU A 28 -28.60 -3.42 -4.10
N VAL A 29 -28.13 -2.70 -3.07
CA VAL A 29 -29.00 -1.82 -2.28
C VAL A 29 -29.44 -0.61 -3.10
N ALA A 30 -28.56 0.01 -3.88
CA ALA A 30 -28.92 1.10 -4.79
C ALA A 30 -29.93 0.64 -5.84
N GLN A 31 -29.72 -0.55 -6.42
CA GLN A 31 -30.63 -1.10 -7.41
C GLN A 31 -32.01 -1.39 -6.82
N PHE A 32 -32.07 -1.88 -5.59
CA PHE A 32 -33.34 -2.08 -4.89
C PHE A 32 -34.05 -0.76 -4.55
N LEU A 33 -33.33 0.24 -4.04
CA LEU A 33 -33.93 1.48 -3.54
C LEU A 33 -34.33 2.46 -4.66
N VAL A 34 -33.50 2.59 -5.69
CA VAL A 34 -33.65 3.62 -6.73
C VAL A 34 -33.64 3.06 -8.15
N GLY A 35 -33.48 1.74 -8.34
CA GLY A 35 -33.41 1.13 -9.68
C GLY A 35 -32.13 1.48 -10.45
N ALA A 36 -31.13 2.04 -9.79
CA ALA A 36 -29.87 2.47 -10.40
C ALA A 36 -28.67 1.68 -9.87
N CYS A 37 -27.66 1.52 -10.71
CA CYS A 37 -26.38 0.92 -10.33
C CYS A 37 -25.38 1.99 -9.90
N ILE A 38 -24.39 1.60 -9.11
CA ILE A 38 -23.21 2.45 -8.88
C ILE A 38 -22.32 2.48 -10.14
N PRO A 39 -21.48 3.51 -10.34
CA PRO A 39 -20.61 3.59 -11.51
C PRO A 39 -19.69 2.37 -11.69
N ASP A 40 -19.57 1.90 -12.93
CA ASP A 40 -18.85 0.66 -13.27
C ASP A 40 -17.37 0.66 -12.86
N TYR A 41 -16.68 1.82 -12.93
CA TYR A 41 -15.27 1.92 -12.52
C TYR A 41 -15.04 1.53 -11.05
N ILE A 42 -16.07 1.67 -10.20
CA ILE A 42 -16.01 1.27 -8.78
C ILE A 42 -16.08 -0.26 -8.65
N LEU A 43 -16.95 -0.89 -9.44
CA LEU A 43 -17.11 -2.35 -9.47
C LEU A 43 -15.96 -3.04 -10.20
N GLN A 44 -15.36 -2.38 -11.19
CA GLN A 44 -14.27 -2.90 -12.02
C GLN A 44 -12.87 -2.66 -11.42
N LEU A 45 -12.74 -1.81 -10.39
CA LEU A 45 -11.46 -1.55 -9.72
C LEU A 45 -10.66 -2.83 -9.37
N PRO A 46 -11.25 -3.91 -8.82
CA PRO A 46 -10.50 -5.14 -8.57
C PRO A 46 -9.92 -5.76 -9.84
N ASN A 47 -10.63 -5.70 -10.95
CA ASN A 47 -10.17 -6.24 -12.24
C ASN A 47 -9.02 -5.40 -12.80
N GLU A 48 -9.12 -4.07 -12.72
CA GLU A 48 -8.04 -3.16 -13.14
C GLU A 48 -6.77 -3.42 -12.34
N VAL A 49 -6.88 -3.53 -11.01
CA VAL A 49 -5.74 -3.82 -10.13
C VAL A 49 -5.13 -5.19 -10.43
N MET A 50 -5.94 -6.23 -10.63
CA MET A 50 -5.46 -7.59 -10.93
C MET A 50 -4.89 -7.73 -12.33
N SER A 51 -5.31 -6.91 -13.28
CA SER A 51 -4.76 -6.87 -14.64
C SER A 51 -3.39 -6.18 -14.71
N SER A 52 -3.00 -5.43 -13.66
CA SER A 52 -1.72 -4.74 -13.61
C SER A 52 -0.55 -5.71 -13.31
N PRO A 53 0.68 -5.42 -13.76
CA PRO A 53 1.87 -6.20 -13.39
C PRO A 53 2.09 -6.31 -11.87
N MET A 54 1.62 -5.32 -11.11
CA MET A 54 1.70 -5.29 -9.66
C MET A 54 0.62 -6.14 -8.98
N GLY A 55 -0.48 -6.45 -9.66
CA GLY A 55 -1.64 -7.17 -9.13
C GLY A 55 -1.27 -8.55 -8.57
N SER A 56 -0.45 -9.29 -9.30
CA SER A 56 0.05 -10.60 -8.85
C SER A 56 0.97 -10.50 -7.63
N LEU A 57 1.76 -9.43 -7.52
CA LEU A 57 2.68 -9.20 -6.40
C LEU A 57 1.94 -8.84 -5.10
N ILE A 58 0.81 -8.14 -5.20
CA ILE A 58 0.02 -7.70 -4.03
C ILE A 58 -1.09 -8.69 -3.66
N LEU A 59 -1.42 -9.65 -4.52
CA LEU A 59 -2.47 -10.63 -4.25
C LEU A 59 -2.32 -11.36 -2.89
N PRO A 60 -1.11 -11.79 -2.46
CA PRO A 60 -0.94 -12.42 -1.15
C PRO A 60 -1.27 -11.47 0.01
N MET A 61 -0.95 -10.17 -0.15
CA MET A 61 -1.27 -9.14 0.83
C MET A 61 -2.79 -8.93 0.94
N ILE A 62 -3.49 -8.90 -0.20
CA ILE A 62 -4.94 -8.78 -0.26
C ILE A 62 -5.61 -9.98 0.41
N GLN A 63 -5.12 -11.21 0.16
CA GLN A 63 -5.65 -12.41 0.80
C GLN A 63 -5.45 -12.41 2.33
N ASN A 64 -4.29 -11.92 2.81
CA ASN A 64 -4.04 -11.78 4.24
C ASN A 64 -5.00 -10.75 4.89
N LEU A 65 -5.23 -9.63 4.20
CA LEU A 65 -6.18 -8.60 4.62
C LEU A 65 -7.61 -9.17 4.67
N GLU A 66 -8.03 -9.89 3.64
CA GLU A 66 -9.34 -10.53 3.57
C GLU A 66 -9.53 -11.49 4.74
N SER A 67 -8.56 -12.38 5.00
CA SER A 67 -8.60 -13.31 6.13
C SER A 67 -8.77 -12.58 7.47
N THR A 68 -8.03 -11.49 7.67
CA THR A 68 -8.12 -10.67 8.89
C THR A 68 -9.50 -10.03 9.05
N LEU A 69 -10.07 -9.50 7.96
CA LEU A 69 -11.41 -8.91 7.94
C LEU A 69 -12.50 -9.94 8.22
N ARG A 70 -12.41 -11.13 7.61
CA ARG A 70 -13.35 -12.25 7.85
C ARG A 70 -13.30 -12.72 9.31
N ALA A 71 -12.13 -12.66 9.94
CA ALA A 71 -11.96 -12.96 11.36
C ALA A 71 -12.45 -11.83 12.31
N GLY A 72 -12.96 -10.70 11.77
CA GLY A 72 -13.39 -9.55 12.56
C GLY A 72 -12.24 -8.82 13.26
N ALA A 73 -11.00 -9.08 12.87
CA ALA A 73 -9.82 -8.43 13.42
C ALA A 73 -9.53 -7.11 12.67
N VAL A 74 -8.91 -6.15 13.36
CA VAL A 74 -8.51 -4.87 12.75
C VAL A 74 -7.24 -5.09 11.92
N PRO A 75 -7.27 -4.80 10.61
CA PRO A 75 -6.08 -4.89 9.77
C PRO A 75 -4.95 -4.02 10.28
N GLN A 76 -3.75 -4.58 10.37
CA GLN A 76 -2.53 -3.79 10.53
C GLN A 76 -2.09 -3.25 9.17
N ALA A 77 -1.52 -2.04 9.16
CA ALA A 77 -1.02 -1.43 7.93
C ALA A 77 0.00 -2.37 7.26
N PRO A 78 -0.16 -2.71 5.96
CA PRO A 78 0.75 -3.63 5.30
C PRO A 78 2.19 -3.11 5.33
N GLN A 79 3.09 -3.90 5.89
CA GLN A 79 4.53 -3.60 5.88
C GLN A 79 5.15 -4.28 4.66
N PHE A 80 5.66 -3.50 3.70
CA PHE A 80 6.42 -4.06 2.59
C PHE A 80 7.79 -4.50 3.11
N ARG A 81 7.92 -5.78 3.45
CA ARG A 81 9.19 -6.37 3.84
C ARG A 81 9.71 -7.18 2.65
N PRO A 82 10.68 -6.68 1.86
CA PRO A 82 11.29 -7.46 0.81
C PRO A 82 11.93 -8.69 1.45
N THR A 83 11.43 -9.88 1.11
CA THR A 83 12.06 -11.13 1.51
C THR A 83 13.32 -11.29 0.67
N LEU A 84 14.49 -11.06 1.27
CA LEU A 84 15.71 -11.65 0.75
C LEU A 84 15.54 -13.16 0.92
N SER A 85 15.41 -13.88 -0.19
CA SER A 85 15.42 -15.34 -0.19
C SER A 85 16.77 -15.82 0.33
N SER A 86 16.89 -16.01 1.64
CA SER A 86 17.94 -16.86 2.19
C SER A 86 17.57 -18.29 1.80
N GLN A 87 18.12 -18.77 0.69
CA GLN A 87 18.29 -20.19 0.47
C GLN A 87 19.09 -20.73 1.65
N GLN A 88 18.40 -21.36 2.61
CA GLN A 88 19.05 -22.22 3.57
C GLN A 88 19.56 -23.43 2.80
N ALA A 89 20.86 -23.41 2.49
CA ALA A 89 21.59 -24.62 2.18
C ALA A 89 21.52 -25.53 3.42
N GLN A 90 20.79 -26.63 3.30
CA GLN A 90 20.80 -27.70 4.30
C GLN A 90 22.19 -28.35 4.27
N THR A 91 22.99 -28.09 5.31
CA THR A 91 24.20 -28.86 5.59
C THR A 91 23.79 -30.22 6.14
N ALA A 92 23.84 -31.25 5.29
CA ALA A 92 23.71 -32.64 5.70
C ALA A 92 25.05 -33.12 6.30
N ASN A 93 25.00 -33.55 7.57
CA ASN A 93 26.12 -34.22 8.24
C ASN A 93 26.34 -35.63 7.68
N THR A 94 27.61 -35.97 7.51
CA THR A 94 28.16 -37.24 7.04
C THR A 94 28.06 -38.36 8.09
N SER A 95 27.78 -39.59 7.64
CA SER A 95 28.37 -40.84 8.16
C SER A 95 28.25 -41.96 7.11
N ALA A 96 29.38 -42.62 6.87
CA ALA A 96 29.62 -43.75 5.94
C ALA A 96 28.90 -45.05 6.41
N ALA A 97 28.77 -46.16 5.68
CA ALA A 97 29.52 -46.72 4.55
C ALA A 97 28.75 -47.88 3.85
N ASN A 98 29.26 -48.27 2.67
CA ASN A 98 29.23 -49.59 2.01
C ASN A 98 28.00 -50.06 1.21
N GLY A 99 28.26 -50.42 -0.07
CA GLY A 99 27.48 -51.45 -0.76
C GLY A 99 27.33 -51.37 -2.30
N ALA A 100 28.43 -51.50 -3.04
CA ALA A 100 28.56 -52.26 -4.30
C ALA A 100 27.67 -52.02 -5.55
N LEU A 101 28.39 -51.89 -6.69
CA LEU A 101 28.28 -52.67 -7.93
C LEU A 101 27.62 -52.07 -9.20
N SER A 102 28.47 -51.89 -10.23
CA SER A 102 28.27 -52.04 -11.70
C SER A 102 27.19 -51.20 -12.39
N SER A 103 27.44 -50.53 -13.51
CA SER A 103 27.96 -51.10 -14.77
C SER A 103 28.23 -50.02 -15.83
N SER A 104 29.01 -50.40 -16.84
CA SER A 104 29.71 -49.61 -17.87
C SER A 104 28.87 -49.18 -19.09
N GLY A 105 29.38 -48.18 -19.83
CA GLY A 105 29.06 -47.87 -21.24
C GLY A 105 29.27 -46.38 -21.53
N GLN A 106 30.42 -45.94 -22.06
CA GLN A 106 30.72 -45.71 -23.50
C GLN A 106 29.76 -44.71 -24.18
N ALA A 107 30.15 -43.78 -25.07
CA ALA A 107 31.40 -43.21 -25.56
C ALA A 107 31.00 -42.18 -26.65
N ALA A 108 31.75 -41.07 -26.80
CA ALA A 108 32.02 -40.28 -28.03
C ALA A 108 30.80 -39.71 -28.83
N SER A 109 30.82 -38.65 -29.65
CA SER A 109 31.80 -37.75 -30.30
C SER A 109 30.91 -36.62 -30.91
N GLU A 110 31.30 -35.33 -30.92
CA GLU A 110 31.81 -34.57 -32.10
C GLU A 110 30.85 -34.60 -33.33
N GLU A 111 30.51 -33.56 -34.09
CA GLU A 111 30.96 -32.17 -34.28
C GLU A 111 30.00 -31.47 -35.29
N SER A 112 30.08 -30.13 -35.36
CA SER A 112 30.14 -29.32 -36.62
C SER A 112 28.89 -28.60 -37.18
N GLY A 113 29.15 -27.34 -37.60
CA GLY A 113 28.32 -26.47 -38.47
C GLY A 113 27.82 -25.19 -37.77
N ASP A 114 28.61 -24.15 -37.51
CA ASP A 114 29.26 -23.14 -38.37
C ASP A 114 28.42 -21.86 -38.68
N LYS A 115 29.14 -20.73 -38.62
CA LYS A 115 28.90 -19.36 -39.10
C LYS A 115 27.99 -18.38 -38.30
N ILE A 116 28.56 -17.37 -37.59
CA ILE A 116 29.20 -16.08 -38.03
C ILE A 116 28.16 -14.95 -38.18
N MET A 117 28.28 -13.69 -37.73
CA MET A 117 29.27 -12.82 -37.05
C MET A 117 28.46 -11.66 -36.40
N SER A 118 28.75 -11.21 -35.18
CA SER A 118 29.70 -10.14 -34.80
C SER A 118 29.37 -8.75 -35.37
N GLU A 119 29.04 -7.78 -34.50
CA GLU A 119 29.90 -6.63 -34.12
C GLU A 119 29.08 -5.67 -33.21
N ASN A 120 29.23 -5.69 -31.89
CA ASN A 120 30.21 -4.99 -31.05
C ASN A 120 30.13 -3.45 -31.10
N LYS A 121 29.59 -2.81 -30.04
CA LYS A 121 30.20 -1.57 -29.52
C LYS A 121 29.88 -1.34 -28.04
N THR A 122 30.94 -1.47 -27.29
CA THR A 122 31.18 -1.32 -25.86
C THR A 122 30.94 0.12 -25.34
N LEU A 123 30.25 0.18 -24.19
CA LEU A 123 30.36 1.09 -23.03
C LEU A 123 30.43 2.61 -23.24
N SER A 124 29.52 3.32 -22.57
CA SER A 124 29.89 4.54 -21.84
C SER A 124 29.04 4.70 -20.57
N VAL A 125 29.75 4.74 -19.46
CA VAL A 125 29.30 5.14 -18.12
C VAL A 125 28.98 6.64 -18.13
N ASN A 126 27.83 7.05 -17.57
CA ASN A 126 27.80 8.15 -16.58
C ASN A 126 26.40 8.50 -16.05
N THR A 127 26.35 8.61 -14.71
CA THR A 127 25.64 9.64 -13.93
C THR A 127 24.17 9.42 -13.60
N VAL A 128 23.98 9.00 -12.34
CA VAL A 128 22.80 9.22 -11.50
C VAL A 128 22.67 10.72 -11.19
N PRO A 129 21.51 11.37 -11.37
CA PRO A 129 21.19 12.62 -10.68
C PRO A 129 20.48 12.33 -9.34
N PRO A 130 20.96 12.89 -8.21
CA PRO A 130 20.20 12.95 -6.96
C PRO A 130 19.31 14.20 -6.92
N ALA A 131 18.39 14.21 -5.95
CA ALA A 131 17.57 15.33 -5.47
C ALA A 131 16.26 15.63 -6.24
N ILE A 132 15.14 15.26 -5.63
CA ILE A 132 13.82 15.86 -5.89
C ILE A 132 13.61 16.87 -4.75
N GLU A 133 13.74 18.15 -5.07
CA GLU A 133 13.25 19.25 -4.24
C GLU A 133 11.71 19.21 -4.13
N PRO A 134 11.12 19.67 -3.02
CA PRO A 134 9.68 19.62 -2.82
C PRO A 134 8.98 20.59 -3.78
N SER A 135 8.12 20.03 -4.62
CA SER A 135 7.22 20.78 -5.49
C SER A 135 6.28 21.66 -4.68
N LYS A 136 6.46 22.98 -4.83
CA LYS A 136 5.48 24.03 -4.48
C LYS A 136 4.10 23.61 -4.95
N SER A 137 3.16 23.48 -4.01
CA SER A 137 1.75 23.30 -4.31
C SER A 137 1.21 24.56 -5.01
N GLU A 138 0.69 24.36 -6.21
CA GLU A 138 0.03 25.37 -7.02
C GLU A 138 -1.23 25.89 -6.31
N LYS A 139 -1.29 27.22 -6.13
CA LYS A 139 -2.49 27.94 -5.68
C LYS A 139 -3.57 27.83 -6.77
N ARG A 140 -4.57 26.99 -6.56
CA ARG A 140 -5.88 27.15 -7.22
C ARG A 140 -6.71 28.12 -6.39
N ALA A 141 -6.90 29.31 -6.93
CA ALA A 141 -7.73 30.34 -6.33
C ALA A 141 -9.19 29.85 -6.26
N SER A 142 -9.70 29.68 -5.05
CA SER A 142 -11.14 29.58 -4.80
C SER A 142 -11.51 30.60 -3.76
N VAL A 143 -12.31 31.57 -4.22
CA VAL A 143 -13.35 32.34 -3.51
C VAL A 143 -13.19 32.37 -1.99
N ALA A 144 -12.96 33.56 -1.42
CA ALA A 144 -12.85 33.83 0.00
C ALA A 144 -13.97 33.15 0.81
N ASP A 145 -13.71 31.91 1.22
CA ASP A 145 -14.47 31.17 2.20
C ASP A 145 -13.96 31.69 3.55
N PRO A 146 -14.82 32.28 4.42
CA PRO A 146 -14.42 32.69 5.76
C PRO A 146 -13.81 31.54 6.57
N LEU A 147 -14.04 30.28 6.17
CA LEU A 147 -13.40 29.09 6.74
C LEU A 147 -11.99 28.82 6.18
N GLY A 148 -11.68 29.29 4.97
CA GLY A 148 -10.36 29.20 4.35
C GLY A 148 -9.33 30.00 5.14
N ASP A 149 -9.65 31.23 5.53
CA ASP A 149 -8.78 32.06 6.37
C ASP A 149 -8.55 31.45 7.75
N ALA A 150 -9.59 30.82 8.34
CA ALA A 150 -9.48 30.11 9.61
C ALA A 150 -8.57 28.88 9.50
N ARG A 151 -8.68 28.11 8.40
CA ARG A 151 -7.81 26.95 8.14
C ARG A 151 -6.37 27.38 7.88
N SER A 152 -6.14 28.45 7.12
CA SER A 152 -4.80 29.00 6.88
C SER A 152 -4.12 29.42 8.17
N LYS A 153 -4.83 30.13 9.07
CA LYS A 153 -4.28 30.51 10.39
C LYS A 153 -3.88 29.31 11.24
N VAL A 154 -4.72 28.28 11.31
CA VAL A 154 -4.39 27.05 12.06
C VAL A 154 -3.20 26.33 11.46
N GLN A 155 -3.11 26.27 10.12
CA GLN A 155 -1.98 25.64 9.44
C GLN A 155 -0.66 26.39 9.67
N ASP A 156 -0.69 27.73 9.67
CA ASP A 156 0.48 28.56 9.95
C ASP A 156 0.96 28.37 11.39
N GLU A 157 0.04 28.31 12.36
CA GLU A 157 0.37 28.05 13.76
C GLU A 157 0.96 26.64 13.99
N ILE A 158 0.40 25.60 13.35
CA ILE A 158 0.94 24.24 13.43
C ILE A 158 2.36 24.21 12.86
N SER A 159 2.60 24.90 11.75
CA SER A 159 3.91 24.97 11.12
C SER A 159 4.94 25.69 12.00
N GLN A 160 4.52 26.74 12.71
CA GLN A 160 5.37 27.47 13.64
C GLN A 160 5.72 26.63 14.89
N GLU A 161 4.75 25.94 15.48
CA GLU A 161 4.97 25.02 16.60
C GLU A 161 5.87 23.85 16.20
N PHE A 162 5.67 23.30 14.99
CA PHE A 162 6.53 22.27 14.45
C PHE A 162 7.98 22.75 14.34
N ALA A 163 8.20 23.93 13.78
CA ALA A 163 9.54 24.52 13.66
C ALA A 163 10.18 24.75 15.03
N ALA A 164 9.43 25.22 16.02
CA ALA A 164 9.93 25.45 17.38
C ALA A 164 10.34 24.13 18.07
N ILE A 165 9.56 23.07 17.89
CA ILE A 165 9.87 21.74 18.43
C ILE A 165 11.09 21.14 17.72
N MET A 166 11.18 21.29 16.41
CA MET A 166 12.35 20.83 15.63
C MET A 166 13.62 21.59 15.98
N ALA A 167 13.52 22.89 16.29
CA ALA A 167 14.65 23.71 16.73
C ALA A 167 15.22 23.27 18.09
N GLN A 168 14.42 22.60 18.94
CA GLN A 168 14.90 22.02 20.20
C GLN A 168 15.77 20.77 19.95
N GLY A 169 15.68 20.14 18.78
CA GLY A 169 16.54 19.02 18.35
C GLY A 169 16.35 17.71 19.13
N THR A 170 15.35 17.62 20.01
CA THR A 170 15.13 16.48 20.91
C THR A 170 14.20 15.42 20.35
N VAL A 171 13.40 15.75 19.33
CA VAL A 171 12.36 14.87 18.77
C VAL A 171 12.49 14.73 17.26
N ARG A 172 12.10 13.57 16.72
CA ARG A 172 12.08 13.32 15.27
C ARG A 172 10.91 14.06 14.61
N ALA A 173 11.03 14.35 13.31
CA ALA A 173 10.04 15.11 12.54
C ALA A 173 8.61 14.55 12.62
N SER A 174 8.43 13.22 12.59
CA SER A 174 7.10 12.63 12.70
C SER A 174 6.45 12.86 14.07
N GLU A 175 7.25 12.80 15.13
CA GLU A 175 6.80 13.03 16.50
C GLU A 175 6.55 14.52 16.77
N ALA A 176 7.41 15.38 16.25
CA ALA A 176 7.24 16.83 16.31
C ALA A 176 5.96 17.30 15.61
N ALA A 177 5.63 16.72 14.45
CA ALA A 177 4.41 17.07 13.71
C ALA A 177 3.14 16.69 14.49
N ALA A 178 3.14 15.51 15.11
CA ALA A 178 2.03 15.06 15.95
C ALA A 178 1.87 15.94 17.20
N LEU A 179 2.97 16.30 17.86
CA LEU A 179 2.97 17.18 19.04
C LEU A 179 2.51 18.60 18.70
N ALA A 180 2.99 19.17 17.59
CA ALA A 180 2.60 20.50 17.13
C ALA A 180 1.09 20.59 16.86
N THR A 181 0.56 19.62 16.10
CA THR A 181 -0.88 19.55 15.80
C THR A 181 -1.71 19.42 17.07
N ARG A 182 -1.28 18.57 18.02
CA ARG A 182 -1.96 18.40 19.32
C ARG A 182 -1.96 19.68 20.15
N ARG A 183 -0.84 20.40 20.23
CA ARG A 183 -0.75 21.65 21.00
C ARG A 183 -1.62 22.76 20.42
N VAL A 184 -1.63 22.94 19.10
CA VAL A 184 -2.48 23.94 18.45
C VAL A 184 -3.96 23.57 18.62
N MET A 185 -4.34 22.33 18.37
CA MET A 185 -5.72 21.88 18.57
C MET A 185 -6.21 22.02 20.02
N GLN A 186 -5.33 21.82 21.01
CA GLN A 186 -5.67 22.04 22.42
C GLN A 186 -5.93 23.52 22.74
N ARG A 187 -5.15 24.46 22.17
CA ARG A 187 -5.42 25.89 22.34
C ARG A 187 -6.77 26.28 21.75
N TYR A 188 -7.07 25.83 20.54
CA TYR A 188 -8.34 26.12 19.87
C TYR A 188 -9.54 25.43 20.54
N GLY A 189 -9.35 24.23 21.10
CA GLY A 189 -10.36 23.55 21.91
C GLY A 189 -10.65 24.25 23.25
N SER A 190 -9.65 24.91 23.84
CA SER A 190 -9.80 25.62 25.12
C SER A 190 -10.43 27.02 24.95
N LEU A 191 -10.19 27.69 23.82
CA LEU A 191 -10.79 28.99 23.49
C LEU A 191 -12.30 28.89 23.23
N ASN A 192 -12.80 27.75 22.72
CA ASN A 192 -14.22 27.57 22.42
C ASN A 192 -15.10 27.26 23.66
N VAL A 193 -14.47 27.03 24.83
CA VAL A 193 -15.17 26.82 26.12
C VAL A 193 -15.36 28.14 26.88
N ALA A 194 -14.70 29.22 26.47
CA ALA A 194 -14.68 30.50 27.20
C ALA A 194 -15.56 31.62 26.58
N SER A 195 -16.56 31.30 25.75
CA SER A 195 -17.61 32.28 25.40
C SER A 195 -18.82 32.12 26.32
N PRO A 196 -19.14 33.11 27.18
CA PRO A 196 -20.36 33.08 27.97
C PRO A 196 -21.55 33.34 27.05
N ARG A 197 -22.57 32.48 27.17
CA ARG A 197 -23.89 32.74 26.61
C ARG A 197 -24.46 33.99 27.29
N SER A 198 -24.80 35.01 26.52
CA SER A 198 -25.76 36.06 26.86
C SER A 198 -26.56 36.39 25.62
#